data_AF-A0A7D9D725-F1
#
_entry.id   AF-A0A7D9D725-F1
#
_cell.length_a   1.000
_cell.length_b   1.000
_cell.length_c   1.000
_cell.angle_alpha   90.00
_cell.angle_beta   90.00
_cell.angle_gamma   90.00
#
_symmetry.space_group_name_H-M   'P 1'
#
loop_
_entity.id
_entity.type
_entity.pdbx_description
1 polymer ?
#
loop_
_entity_poly.entity_id
_entity_poly.type
_entity_poly.pdbx_seq_one_letter_code
_entity_poly.pdbx_strand_id
1 'polypeptide(L)'
;MAERSEGLPEISCYIHAVSPVKKSNGSSYINCDLQTETQVVRAVCFEVDKKQSLESLANQKSPVKIRNYTISKKYGREDVVITRKTNLIPTVVHYDYQELDKNISISTISHVAGEQLVRVKGEVQQLSSTKTVVFDEVPVKKQQCFIVDPSGFIKLVLYGKHADTLEEGI
;
A
#
# COMPACT_ATOMS: atom_id res chain seq x y z
N MET A 1 19.29 19.14 -40.25
CA MET A 1 19.80 19.24 -38.86
C MET A 1 18.93 18.36 -38.00
N ALA A 2 19.52 17.35 -37.36
CA ALA A 2 18.82 16.34 -36.59
C ALA A 2 19.20 16.48 -35.11
N GLU A 3 18.19 16.66 -34.26
CA GLU A 3 18.24 16.28 -32.85
C GLU A 3 16.86 15.73 -32.46
N ARG A 4 16.74 14.41 -32.46
CA ARG A 4 15.71 13.67 -31.74
C ARG A 4 16.42 12.61 -30.93
N SER A 5 16.51 12.81 -29.62
CA SER A 5 16.76 11.75 -28.64
C SER A 5 15.71 11.84 -27.55
N GLU A 6 14.46 11.53 -27.89
CA GLU A 6 13.47 11.15 -26.88
C GLU A 6 13.92 9.81 -26.30
N GLY A 7 14.71 9.87 -25.23
CA GLY A 7 15.15 8.70 -24.49
C GLY A 7 13.93 7.91 -23.99
N LEU A 8 14.00 6.59 -24.11
CA LEU A 8 12.98 5.70 -23.55
C LEU A 8 12.82 5.98 -22.05
N PRO A 9 11.59 6.01 -21.52
CA PRO A 9 11.37 6.33 -20.12
C PRO A 9 12.10 5.32 -19.22
N GLU A 10 12.88 5.84 -18.28
CA GLU A 10 13.57 5.06 -17.25
C GLU A 10 13.23 5.58 -15.85
N ILE A 11 13.18 4.68 -14.88
CA ILE A 11 12.94 4.99 -13.46
C ILE A 11 13.83 4.07 -12.62
N SER A 12 14.57 4.63 -11.67
CA SER A 12 15.30 3.87 -10.66
C SER A 12 14.48 3.90 -9.36
N CYS A 13 14.24 2.74 -8.76
CA CYS A 13 13.38 2.60 -7.59
C CYS A 13 13.68 1.35 -6.75
N TYR A 14 13.15 1.31 -5.54
CA TYR A 14 12.91 0.06 -4.79
C TYR A 14 11.49 -0.45 -5.06
N ILE A 15 11.31 -1.78 -5.07
CA ILE A 15 10.01 -2.43 -5.25
C ILE A 15 9.39 -2.74 -3.89
N HIS A 16 8.12 -2.43 -3.71
CA HIS A 16 7.34 -2.75 -2.53
C HIS A 16 5.99 -3.38 -2.89
N ALA A 17 5.33 -3.95 -1.88
CA ALA A 17 3.92 -4.34 -1.91
C ALA A 17 3.48 -5.16 -3.14
N VAL A 18 4.32 -6.10 -3.58
CA VAL A 18 4.00 -6.98 -4.72
C VAL A 18 2.77 -7.81 -4.37
N SER A 19 1.67 -7.60 -5.09
CA SER A 19 0.39 -8.27 -4.82
C SER A 19 0.39 -9.72 -5.34
N PRO A 20 -0.54 -10.57 -4.86
CA PRO A 20 -0.91 -11.78 -5.58
C PRO A 20 -1.34 -11.47 -7.03
N VAL A 21 -1.33 -12.48 -7.89
CA VAL A 21 -1.84 -12.35 -9.26
C VAL A 21 -3.35 -12.14 -9.21
N LYS A 22 -3.81 -11.01 -9.74
CA LYS A 22 -5.22 -10.64 -9.86
C LYS A 22 -5.70 -10.92 -11.28
N LYS A 23 -7.00 -11.19 -11.44
CA LYS A 23 -7.65 -11.40 -12.73
C LYS A 23 -8.73 -10.34 -12.94
N SER A 24 -8.79 -9.75 -14.13
CA SER A 24 -9.85 -8.82 -14.53
C SER A 24 -10.00 -8.83 -16.05
N ASN A 25 -11.24 -8.94 -16.54
CA ASN A 25 -11.60 -8.83 -17.96
C ASN A 25 -10.65 -9.60 -18.92
N GLY A 26 -10.38 -10.86 -18.61
CA GLY A 26 -9.53 -11.74 -19.43
C GLY A 26 -8.02 -11.50 -19.31
N SER A 27 -7.58 -10.55 -18.48
CA SER A 27 -6.17 -10.26 -18.22
C SER A 27 -5.79 -10.62 -16.78
N SER A 28 -4.56 -11.10 -16.61
CA SER A 28 -3.94 -11.29 -15.29
C SER A 28 -2.91 -10.19 -15.04
N TYR A 29 -2.83 -9.69 -13.82
CA TYR A 29 -1.92 -8.60 -13.47
C TYR A 29 -1.49 -8.65 -12.01
N ILE A 30 -0.39 -7.97 -11.71
CA ILE A 30 0.18 -7.80 -10.38
C ILE A 30 0.30 -6.29 -10.12
N ASN A 31 0.03 -5.85 -8.89
CA ASN A 31 0.34 -4.48 -8.50
C ASN A 31 1.60 -4.49 -7.64
N CYS A 32 2.39 -3.43 -7.74
CA CYS A 32 3.47 -3.13 -6.81
C CYS A 32 3.64 -1.62 -6.69
N ASP A 33 4.37 -1.20 -5.67
CA ASP A 33 4.72 0.20 -5.45
C ASP A 33 6.20 0.41 -5.73
N LEU A 34 6.53 1.53 -6.35
CA LEU A 34 7.88 1.93 -6.75
C LEU A 34 8.32 3.11 -5.90
N GLN A 35 9.18 2.87 -4.91
CA GLN A 35 9.79 3.95 -4.14
C GLN A 35 10.92 4.58 -4.97
N THR A 36 10.70 5.82 -5.39
CA THR A 36 11.73 6.67 -6.00
C THR A 36 12.37 7.56 -4.93
N GLU A 37 13.29 8.44 -5.32
CA GLU A 37 13.90 9.41 -4.41
C GLU A 37 12.88 10.34 -3.74
N THR A 38 11.86 10.77 -4.49
CA THR A 38 10.96 11.85 -4.05
C THR A 38 9.56 11.37 -3.71
N GLN A 39 9.16 10.20 -4.21
CA GLN A 39 7.79 9.72 -4.09
C GLN A 39 7.66 8.21 -4.28
N VAL A 40 6.50 7.69 -3.90
CA VAL A 40 6.08 6.32 -4.22
C VAL A 40 5.11 6.36 -5.39
N VAL A 41 5.42 5.63 -6.46
CA VAL A 41 4.59 5.55 -7.67
C VAL A 41 3.99 4.15 -7.77
N ARG A 42 2.71 4.07 -8.12
CA ARG A 42 2.04 2.78 -8.32
C ARG A 42 2.44 2.16 -9.65
N ALA A 43 2.56 0.83 -9.66
CA ALA A 43 2.81 0.08 -10.87
C ALA A 43 1.86 -1.11 -11.03
N VAL A 44 1.52 -1.38 -12.29
CA VAL A 44 0.73 -2.54 -12.71
C VAL A 44 1.57 -3.34 -13.70
N CYS A 45 1.84 -4.60 -13.35
CA CYS A 45 2.53 -5.55 -14.22
C CYS A 45 1.54 -6.51 -14.87
N PHE A 46 1.45 -6.46 -16.20
CA PHE A 46 0.67 -7.41 -17.00
C PHE A 46 1.48 -8.64 -17.44
N GLU A 47 2.78 -8.66 -17.15
CA GLU A 47 3.66 -9.81 -17.42
C GLU A 47 3.83 -10.63 -16.14
N VAL A 48 2.95 -11.60 -15.93
CA VAL A 48 2.88 -12.37 -14.68
C VAL A 48 4.16 -13.17 -14.43
N ASP A 49 4.88 -13.54 -15.48
CA ASP A 49 6.17 -14.25 -15.40
C ASP A 49 7.26 -13.42 -14.66
N LYS A 50 7.10 -12.09 -14.59
CA LYS A 50 8.01 -11.22 -13.82
C LYS A 50 7.73 -11.21 -12.31
N LYS A 51 6.68 -11.89 -11.83
CA LYS A 51 6.30 -11.91 -10.41
C LYS A 51 7.46 -12.27 -9.49
N GLN A 52 8.12 -13.39 -9.78
CA GLN A 52 9.21 -13.90 -8.94
C GLN A 52 10.38 -12.91 -8.89
N SER A 53 10.70 -12.26 -10.01
CA SER A 53 11.73 -11.22 -10.05
C SER A 53 11.34 -10.00 -9.21
N LEU A 54 10.09 -9.54 -9.31
CA LEU A 54 9.59 -8.42 -8.50
C LEU A 54 9.58 -8.74 -7.00
N GLU A 55 9.16 -9.95 -6.62
CA GLU A 55 9.20 -10.42 -5.23
C GLU A 55 10.65 -10.52 -4.71
N SER A 56 11.57 -11.03 -5.53
CA SER A 56 12.99 -11.08 -5.17
C SER A 56 13.56 -9.70 -4.93
N LEU A 57 13.29 -8.73 -5.82
CA LEU A 57 13.74 -7.35 -5.67
C LEU A 57 13.19 -6.69 -4.40
N ALA A 58 11.90 -6.92 -4.11
CA ALA A 58 11.26 -6.41 -2.90
C ALA A 58 11.84 -7.02 -1.62
N ASN A 59 12.03 -8.35 -1.59
CA ASN A 59 12.55 -9.05 -0.42
C ASN A 59 14.02 -8.73 -0.14
N GLN A 60 14.83 -8.60 -1.19
CA GLN A 60 16.24 -8.24 -1.07
C GLN A 60 16.47 -6.77 -0.80
N LYS A 61 15.41 -5.93 -0.92
CA LYS A 61 15.52 -4.46 -0.86
C LYS A 61 16.59 -3.97 -1.82
N SER A 62 16.64 -4.56 -3.02
CA SER A 62 17.63 -4.26 -4.04
C SER A 62 17.08 -3.20 -4.99
N PRO A 63 17.82 -2.11 -5.27
CA PRO A 63 17.36 -1.10 -6.20
C PRO A 63 17.39 -1.62 -7.63
N VAL A 64 16.40 -1.21 -8.41
CA VAL A 64 16.21 -1.63 -9.81
C VAL A 64 15.97 -0.42 -10.70
N LYS A 65 16.56 -0.45 -11.89
CA LYS A 65 16.22 0.45 -12.99
C LYS A 65 15.21 -0.24 -13.90
N ILE A 66 14.03 0.36 -14.03
CA ILE A 66 12.95 -0.08 -14.92
C ILE A 66 13.02 0.75 -16.20
N ARG A 67 13.15 0.08 -17.35
CA ARG A 67 13.19 0.72 -18.69
C ARG A 67 12.06 0.21 -19.57
N ASN A 68 11.62 1.03 -20.53
CA ASN A 68 10.57 0.67 -21.49
C ASN A 68 9.24 0.35 -20.79
N TYR A 69 8.90 1.11 -19.76
CA TYR A 69 7.57 1.12 -19.19
C TYR A 69 6.69 2.12 -19.95
N THR A 70 5.38 2.06 -19.74
CA THR A 70 4.45 3.10 -20.19
C THR A 70 3.72 3.68 -18.99
N ILE A 71 3.14 4.88 -19.14
CA ILE A 71 2.28 5.48 -18.11
C ILE A 71 0.82 5.36 -18.56
N SER A 72 -0.03 4.84 -17.68
CA SER A 72 -1.48 4.85 -17.85
C SER A 72 -2.07 5.97 -17.02
N LYS A 73 -2.84 6.88 -17.64
CA LYS A 73 -3.56 7.98 -16.97
C LYS A 73 -5.04 7.70 -16.72
N LYS A 74 -5.43 6.42 -16.63
CA LYS A 74 -6.84 6.04 -16.52
C LYS A 74 -7.41 6.43 -15.15
N TYR A 75 -8.68 6.84 -15.13
CA TYR A 75 -9.41 7.21 -13.91
C TYR A 75 -8.72 8.32 -13.08
N GLY A 76 -8.02 9.25 -13.74
CA GLY A 76 -7.31 10.34 -13.07
C GLY A 76 -6.09 9.90 -12.24
N ARG A 77 -5.58 8.69 -12.47
CA ARG A 77 -4.40 8.15 -11.80
C ARG A 77 -3.31 7.86 -12.80
N GLU A 78 -2.06 8.17 -12.45
CA GLU A 78 -0.88 7.81 -13.25
C GLU A 78 -0.23 6.55 -12.67
N ASP A 79 -0.37 5.44 -13.39
CA ASP A 79 0.24 4.16 -13.03
C ASP A 79 1.37 3.80 -14.01
N VAL A 80 2.50 3.34 -13.48
CA VAL A 80 3.58 2.73 -14.28
C VAL A 80 3.14 1.35 -14.75
N VAL A 81 3.13 1.14 -16.06
CA VAL A 81 2.71 -0.13 -16.67
C VAL A 81 3.93 -0.93 -17.08
N ILE A 82 4.12 -2.06 -16.42
CA ILE A 82 5.17 -3.05 -16.70
C ILE A 82 4.59 -4.11 -17.63
N THR A 83 5.26 -4.32 -18.76
CA THR A 83 4.87 -5.29 -19.79
C THR A 83 6.03 -6.22 -20.12
N ARG A 84 5.83 -7.15 -21.06
CA ARG A 84 6.89 -8.00 -21.60
C ARG A 84 8.13 -7.22 -22.08
N LYS A 85 7.91 -6.02 -22.63
CA LYS A 85 8.97 -5.17 -23.19
C LYS A 85 9.76 -4.40 -22.12
N THR A 86 9.25 -4.38 -20.90
CA THR A 86 9.84 -3.63 -19.78
C THR A 86 11.00 -4.42 -19.18
N ASN A 87 12.15 -3.77 -19.05
CA ASN A 87 13.37 -4.38 -18.52
C ASN A 87 13.56 -3.98 -17.06
N LEU A 88 13.89 -4.96 -16.22
CA LEU A 88 14.26 -4.77 -14.81
C LEU A 88 15.77 -5.02 -14.71
N ILE A 89 16.54 -3.97 -14.47
CA ILE A 89 18.01 -4.01 -14.49
C ILE A 89 18.51 -3.66 -13.09
N PRO A 90 19.29 -4.51 -12.41
CA PRO A 90 19.92 -4.15 -11.14
C PRO A 90 20.68 -2.83 -11.26
N THR A 91 20.58 -1.96 -10.26
CA THR A 91 21.21 -0.64 -10.31
C THR A 91 21.71 -0.21 -8.94
N VAL A 92 22.24 1.01 -8.85
CA VAL A 92 22.62 1.68 -7.60
C VAL A 92 21.89 3.03 -7.59
N VAL A 93 21.39 3.43 -6.43
CA VAL A 93 20.72 4.71 -6.19
C VAL A 93 21.39 5.41 -5.00
N HIS A 94 21.21 6.72 -4.91
CA HIS A 94 21.82 7.57 -3.87
C HIS A 94 20.88 7.86 -2.68
N TYR A 95 19.76 7.16 -2.60
CA TYR A 95 18.77 7.25 -1.53
C TYR A 95 18.48 5.85 -0.96
N ASP A 96 18.10 5.79 0.31
CA ASP A 96 17.89 4.52 1.00
C ASP A 96 16.49 3.94 0.78
N TYR A 97 16.38 2.62 0.93
CA TYR A 97 15.10 1.94 1.06
C TYR A 97 14.36 2.45 2.32
N GLN A 98 13.10 2.81 2.18
CA GLN A 98 12.22 3.22 3.28
C GLN A 98 11.12 2.18 3.46
N GLU A 99 10.88 1.74 4.69
CA GLU A 99 9.72 0.88 4.95
C GLU A 99 8.44 1.66 4.67
N LEU A 100 7.73 1.28 3.60
CA LEU A 100 6.43 1.87 3.30
C LEU A 100 5.41 1.41 4.33
N ASP A 101 4.73 2.39 4.93
CA ASP A 101 3.63 2.16 5.85
C ASP A 101 2.54 1.33 5.15
N LYS A 102 2.41 0.04 5.52
CA LYS A 102 1.38 -0.89 5.00
C LYS A 102 0.00 -0.60 5.57
N ASN A 103 -0.40 0.67 5.58
CA ASN A 103 -1.72 1.07 6.01
C ASN A 103 -2.70 0.76 4.88
N ILE A 104 -3.75 0.00 5.20
CA ILE A 104 -4.87 -0.17 4.28
C ILE A 104 -5.86 0.99 4.50
N SER A 105 -6.48 1.44 3.42
CA SER A 105 -7.58 2.40 3.52
C SER A 105 -8.84 1.69 4.00
N ILE A 106 -9.67 2.41 4.74
CA ILE A 106 -10.89 1.90 5.36
C ILE A 106 -11.81 1.23 4.34
N SER A 107 -11.97 1.82 3.14
CA SER A 107 -12.83 1.27 2.10
C SER A 107 -12.41 -0.11 1.59
N THR A 108 -11.19 -0.57 1.91
CA THR A 108 -10.66 -1.88 1.47
C THR A 108 -10.75 -2.97 2.54
N ILE A 109 -11.17 -2.62 3.76
CA ILE A 109 -11.28 -3.56 4.89
C ILE A 109 -12.27 -4.69 4.60
N SER A 110 -13.35 -4.43 3.84
CA SER A 110 -14.33 -5.44 3.46
C SER A 110 -13.76 -6.60 2.62
N HIS A 111 -12.55 -6.43 2.07
CA HIS A 111 -11.86 -7.47 1.29
C HIS A 111 -10.81 -8.23 2.10
N VAL A 112 -10.64 -7.89 3.38
CA VAL A 112 -9.72 -8.58 4.30
C VAL A 112 -10.45 -9.75 4.94
N ALA A 113 -9.77 -10.89 5.09
CA ALA A 113 -10.33 -12.04 5.78
C ALA A 113 -10.51 -11.75 7.28
N GLY A 114 -11.50 -12.39 7.90
CA GLY A 114 -11.67 -12.33 9.36
C GLY A 114 -10.38 -12.74 10.08
N GLU A 115 -10.13 -12.15 11.25
CA GLU A 115 -8.97 -12.43 12.12
C GLU A 115 -7.60 -12.02 11.55
N GLN A 116 -7.54 -11.46 10.34
CA GLN A 116 -6.30 -10.97 9.76
C GLN A 116 -5.85 -9.65 10.41
N LEU A 117 -4.58 -9.57 10.80
CA LEU A 117 -3.99 -8.34 11.30
C LEU A 117 -3.89 -7.28 10.20
N VAL A 118 -4.39 -6.08 10.47
CA VAL A 118 -4.33 -4.92 9.57
C VAL A 118 -3.77 -3.70 10.27
N ARG A 119 -3.23 -2.76 9.48
CA ARG A 119 -2.87 -1.42 9.95
C ARG A 119 -3.74 -0.41 9.23
N VAL A 120 -4.38 0.47 9.98
CA VAL A 120 -5.24 1.53 9.47
C VAL A 120 -4.74 2.83 10.09
N LYS A 121 -4.63 3.89 9.28
CA LYS A 121 -4.28 5.23 9.73
C LYS A 121 -5.46 6.13 9.46
N GLY A 122 -5.92 6.83 10.49
CA GLY A 122 -7.05 7.74 10.40
C GLY A 122 -7.18 8.60 11.65
N GLU A 123 -8.08 9.57 11.58
CA GLU A 123 -8.47 10.44 12.68
C GLU A 123 -9.46 9.74 13.61
N VAL A 124 -9.33 9.96 14.92
CA VAL A 124 -10.28 9.45 15.92
C VAL A 124 -11.45 10.43 16.02
N GLN A 125 -12.67 9.95 15.80
CA GLN A 125 -13.90 10.72 15.95
C GLN A 125 -14.96 9.98 16.78
N GLN A 126 -15.90 10.72 17.34
CA GLN A 126 -17.04 10.24 18.13
C GLN A 126 -16.60 9.27 19.25
N LEU A 127 -15.69 9.75 20.09
CA LEU A 127 -15.18 8.96 21.23
C LEU A 127 -16.29 8.81 22.29
N SER A 128 -16.67 7.57 22.59
CA SER A 128 -17.69 7.29 23.60
C SER A 128 -17.14 7.44 25.02
N SER A 129 -18.01 7.66 25.99
CA SER A 129 -17.69 7.44 27.40
C SER A 129 -17.23 6.00 27.66
N THR A 130 -16.24 5.81 28.53
CA THR A 130 -15.80 4.48 28.96
C THR A 130 -16.84 3.81 29.85
N LYS A 131 -17.05 2.51 29.65
CA LYS A 131 -17.95 1.65 30.42
C LYS A 131 -17.23 0.40 30.88
N THR A 132 -17.71 -0.25 31.93
CA THR A 132 -17.20 -1.56 32.37
C THR A 132 -18.08 -2.66 31.80
N VAL A 133 -17.47 -3.70 31.22
CA VAL A 133 -18.12 -4.94 30.79
C VAL A 133 -17.46 -6.13 31.48
N VAL A 134 -18.18 -7.24 31.63
CA VAL A 134 -17.64 -8.45 32.26
C VAL A 134 -17.30 -9.48 31.19
N PHE A 135 -16.06 -9.97 31.20
CA PHE A 135 -15.57 -11.09 30.39
C PHE A 135 -15.09 -12.19 31.33
N ASP A 136 -15.67 -13.38 31.25
CA ASP A 136 -15.30 -14.52 32.11
C ASP A 136 -15.15 -14.13 33.59
N GLU A 137 -16.18 -13.45 34.13
CA GLU A 137 -16.24 -12.93 35.52
C GLU A 137 -15.23 -11.81 35.85
N VAL A 138 -14.40 -11.38 34.90
CA VAL A 138 -13.45 -10.28 35.06
C VAL A 138 -14.04 -8.97 34.52
N PRO A 139 -14.10 -7.90 35.34
CA PRO A 139 -14.50 -6.58 34.86
C PRO A 139 -13.40 -5.94 34.00
N VAL A 140 -13.75 -5.57 32.78
CA VAL A 140 -12.85 -4.96 31.78
C VAL A 140 -13.46 -3.65 31.29
N LYS A 141 -12.66 -2.58 31.25
CA LYS A 141 -13.06 -1.31 30.64
C LYS A 141 -13.26 -1.48 29.13
N LYS A 142 -14.27 -0.81 28.58
CA LYS A 142 -14.63 -0.79 27.17
C LYS A 142 -14.91 0.63 26.72
N GLN A 143 -14.34 1.02 25.59
CA GLN A 143 -14.60 2.29 24.94
C GLN A 143 -14.80 2.09 23.43
N GLN A 144 -15.63 2.91 22.80
CA GLN A 144 -15.88 2.86 21.36
C GLN A 144 -15.51 4.20 20.74
N CYS A 145 -14.99 4.15 19.52
CA CYS A 145 -14.76 5.34 18.71
C CYS A 145 -14.89 4.96 17.23
N PHE A 146 -14.79 5.97 16.38
CA PHE A 146 -14.62 5.80 14.96
C PHE A 146 -13.23 6.22 14.53
N ILE A 147 -12.63 5.46 13.63
CA ILE A 147 -11.45 5.87 12.88
C ILE A 147 -11.93 6.31 11.50
N VAL A 148 -11.52 7.50 11.07
CA VAL A 148 -11.93 8.11 9.81
C VAL A 148 -10.71 8.35 8.94
N ASP A 149 -10.78 7.97 7.67
CA ASP A 149 -9.81 8.31 6.64
C ASP A 149 -10.55 8.91 5.43
N PRO A 150 -9.85 9.42 4.39
CA PRO A 150 -10.51 9.99 3.21
C PRO A 150 -11.43 9.02 2.44
N SER A 151 -11.38 7.71 2.74
CA SER A 151 -12.16 6.67 2.08
C SER A 151 -13.40 6.23 2.86
N GLY A 152 -13.51 6.58 4.14
CA GLY A 152 -14.68 6.27 4.97
C GLY A 152 -14.38 6.24 6.46
N PHE A 153 -15.22 5.55 7.22
CA PHE A 153 -15.08 5.39 8.67
C PHE A 153 -15.31 3.94 9.10
N ILE A 154 -14.61 3.51 10.15
CA ILE A 154 -14.89 2.23 10.84
C ILE A 154 -15.09 2.45 12.32
N LYS A 155 -15.86 1.56 12.94
CA LYS A 155 -15.99 1.50 14.39
C LYS A 155 -14.86 0.68 15.00
N LEU A 156 -14.18 1.25 15.99
CA LEU A 156 -13.19 0.58 16.82
C LEU A 156 -13.76 0.33 18.23
N VAL A 157 -13.36 -0.78 18.84
CA VAL A 157 -13.70 -1.11 20.24
C VAL A 157 -12.42 -1.37 21.01
N LEU A 158 -12.17 -0.56 22.03
CA LEU A 158 -10.99 -0.62 22.89
C LEU A 158 -11.35 -1.31 24.20
N TYR A 159 -10.42 -2.10 24.72
CA TYR A 159 -10.57 -2.81 25.99
C TYR A 159 -9.39 -2.56 26.93
N GLY A 160 -9.64 -2.69 28.23
CA GLY A 160 -8.61 -2.66 29.27
C GLY A 160 -7.86 -1.34 29.33
N LYS A 161 -6.53 -1.39 29.35
CA LYS A 161 -5.64 -0.22 29.50
C LYS A 161 -5.72 0.79 28.35
N HIS A 162 -6.32 0.42 27.22
CA HIS A 162 -6.47 1.30 26.05
C HIS A 162 -7.82 2.03 26.04
N ALA A 163 -8.76 1.62 26.88
CA ALA A 163 -9.91 2.46 27.20
C ALA A 163 -9.40 3.61 28.08
N ASP A 164 -9.74 4.85 27.74
CA ASP A 164 -9.29 6.11 28.37
C ASP A 164 -7.95 6.69 27.86
N THR A 165 -7.29 6.09 26.87
CA THR A 165 -6.00 6.62 26.36
C THR A 165 -6.12 7.46 25.09
N LEU A 166 -7.31 7.52 24.48
CA LEU A 166 -7.51 8.27 23.25
C LEU A 166 -8.07 9.66 23.54
N GLU A 167 -7.61 10.61 22.74
CA GLU A 167 -8.20 11.94 22.60
C GLU A 167 -8.88 12.02 21.24
N GLU A 168 -10.00 12.74 21.18
CA GLU A 168 -10.72 12.99 19.93
C GLU A 168 -9.99 14.06 19.11
N GLY A 169 -9.92 13.88 17.80
CA GLY A 169 -9.43 14.93 16.89
C GLY A 169 -10.38 16.14 16.94
N ILE A 170 -9.82 17.34 17.07
CA ILE A 170 -10.57 18.62 17.05
C ILE A 170 -10.65 19.14 15.63
#